data_AF-A0A0E2AY78-F1
#
_entry.id   AF-A0A0E2AY78-F1
#
_cell.length_a   1.000
_cell.length_b   1.000
_cell.length_c   1.000
_cell.angle_alpha   90.00
_cell.angle_beta   90.00
_cell.angle_gamma   90.00
#
_symmetry.space_group_name_H-M   'P 1'
#
loop_
_entity.id
_entity.type
_entity.pdbx_description
1 polymer ?
#
loop_
_entity_poly.entity_id
_entity_poly.type
_entity_poly.pdbx_seq_one_letter_code
_entity_poly.pdbx_strand_id
1 'polypeptide(L)'
;MIVSDTFIVYSSNFKQIFRVVFFLHLGSRQILHFDIHTNPTTKWMRKVLKFAIRKQKQAGKKFHYFLSDNDSVFGKRFTKYLIRIGIKHKKISFHSPWQNCYAERWIKTCRNEFLDFFIPLNQYHLEKKLNEFIHFYNNHRTHLALNKDSPVPSPVLKPPPGAKLLATPVLGGLYHIYSYKKVA
;
A
#
# COMPACT_ATOMS: atom_id res chain seq x y z
N MET A 1 -10.00 -4.55 9.57
CA MET A 1 -9.12 -3.63 10.33
C MET A 1 -8.15 -2.97 9.35
N ILE A 2 -7.86 -1.68 9.53
CA ILE A 2 -6.78 -0.99 8.80
C ILE A 2 -5.53 -1.04 9.66
N VAL A 3 -4.39 -1.33 9.04
CA VAL A 3 -3.06 -1.28 9.65
C VAL A 3 -2.25 -0.25 8.88
N SER A 4 -1.46 0.54 9.60
CA SER A 4 -0.66 1.60 9.00
C SER A 4 0.67 1.73 9.74
N ASP A 5 1.64 2.20 8.98
CA ASP A 5 2.93 2.66 9.45
C ASP A 5 3.48 3.65 8.42
N THR A 6 4.66 4.17 8.68
CA THR A 6 5.39 5.03 7.76
C THR A 6 6.79 4.53 7.54
N PHE A 7 7.32 4.79 6.35
CA PHE A 7 8.73 4.55 6.06
C PHE A 7 9.32 5.72 5.28
N ILE A 8 10.65 5.77 5.27
CA ILE A 8 11.42 6.84 4.64
C ILE A 8 12.04 6.34 3.33
N VAL A 9 12.06 7.21 2.33
CA VAL A 9 12.79 7.05 1.07
C VAL A 9 13.59 8.33 0.80
N TYR A 10 14.84 8.19 0.36
CA TYR A 10 15.70 9.32 0.03
C TYR A 10 15.64 9.66 -1.45
N SER A 11 15.73 10.94 -1.80
CA SER A 11 15.95 11.37 -3.18
C SER A 11 17.34 10.99 -3.67
N SER A 12 17.52 10.93 -4.99
CA SER A 12 18.82 10.59 -5.63
C SER A 12 19.98 11.50 -5.24
N ASN A 13 19.70 12.75 -4.88
CA ASN A 13 20.68 13.71 -4.39
C ASN A 13 20.76 13.81 -2.86
N PHE A 14 20.04 12.96 -2.13
CA PHE A 14 19.94 12.93 -0.66
C PHE A 14 19.48 14.24 0.01
N LYS A 15 18.99 15.22 -0.76
CA LYS A 15 18.51 16.50 -0.24
C LYS A 15 17.08 16.43 0.32
N GLN A 16 16.29 15.48 -0.16
CA GLN A 16 14.89 15.33 0.25
C GLN A 16 14.68 13.96 0.90
N ILE A 17 13.98 14.00 2.03
CA ILE A 17 13.52 12.82 2.75
C ILE A 17 12.02 12.72 2.51
N PHE A 18 11.58 11.69 1.79
CA PHE A 18 10.19 11.41 1.57
C PHE A 18 9.69 10.45 2.63
N ARG A 19 8.70 10.87 3.40
CA ARG A 19 7.99 9.99 4.32
C ARG A 19 6.71 9.51 3.68
N VAL A 20 6.60 8.20 3.51
CA VAL A 20 5.47 7.53 2.90
C VAL A 20 4.58 6.96 3.98
N VAL A 21 3.27 7.21 3.90
CA VAL A 21 2.27 6.49 4.68
C VAL A 21 1.47 5.57 3.77
N PHE A 22 1.05 4.42 4.28
CA PHE A 22 0.13 3.52 3.61
C PHE A 22 -0.98 3.06 4.55
N PHE A 23 -2.11 2.63 3.99
CA PHE A 23 -3.20 1.99 4.72
C PHE A 23 -3.44 0.60 4.16
N LEU A 24 -3.07 -0.42 4.93
CA LEU A 24 -3.24 -1.82 4.56
C LEU A 24 -4.53 -2.37 5.19
N HIS A 25 -5.34 -3.06 4.40
CA HIS A 25 -6.46 -3.84 4.93
C HIS A 25 -5.97 -5.22 5.40
N LEU A 26 -6.08 -5.51 6.69
CA LEU A 26 -5.48 -6.73 7.26
C LEU A 26 -6.03 -8.03 6.65
N GLY A 27 -7.34 -8.10 6.40
CA GLY A 27 -7.97 -9.33 5.92
C GLY A 27 -7.53 -9.68 4.49
N SER A 28 -7.71 -8.75 3.55
CA SER A 28 -7.40 -8.97 2.13
C SER A 28 -5.96 -8.68 1.76
N ARG A 29 -5.15 -8.13 2.66
CA ARG A 29 -3.79 -7.62 2.41
C ARG A 29 -3.70 -6.48 1.40
N GLN A 30 -4.83 -5.93 0.98
CA GLN A 30 -4.87 -4.86 0.00
C GLN A 30 -4.32 -3.56 0.58
N ILE A 31 -3.42 -2.90 -0.15
CA ILE A 31 -3.05 -1.51 0.10
C ILE A 31 -4.17 -0.63 -0.43
N LEU A 32 -4.93 -0.02 0.48
CA LEU A 32 -6.12 0.76 0.17
C LEU A 32 -5.77 2.13 -0.41
N HIS A 33 -4.69 2.73 0.10
CA HIS A 33 -4.17 4.03 -0.31
C HIS A 33 -2.79 4.25 0.30
N PHE A 34 -2.03 5.17 -0.27
CA PHE A 34 -0.78 5.70 0.25
C PHE A 34 -0.69 7.19 -0.07
N ASP A 35 0.19 7.90 0.61
CA ASP A 35 0.55 9.27 0.27
C ASP A 35 1.98 9.57 0.72
N ILE A 36 2.59 10.59 0.14
CA ILE A 36 3.99 10.96 0.31
C ILE A 36 4.07 12.40 0.77
N HIS A 37 4.89 12.67 1.79
CA HIS A 37 5.15 14.02 2.24
C HIS A 37 6.56 14.16 2.80
N THR A 38 7.19 15.33 2.64
CA THR A 38 8.53 15.60 3.19
C THR A 38 8.50 15.91 4.68
N ASN A 39 7.47 16.62 5.13
CA ASN A 39 7.23 16.91 6.55
C ASN A 39 5.81 16.52 7.00
N PRO A 40 5.54 15.24 7.30
CA PRO A 40 4.19 14.78 7.57
C PRO A 40 3.67 15.32 8.90
N THR A 41 2.44 15.84 8.87
CA THR A 41 1.74 16.35 10.05
C THR A 41 0.48 15.54 10.31
N THR A 42 -0.04 15.58 11.54
CA THR A 42 -1.36 14.99 11.82
C THR A 42 -2.47 15.60 10.96
N LYS A 43 -2.36 16.88 10.56
CA LYS A 43 -3.36 17.53 9.69
C LYS A 43 -3.35 16.90 8.29
N TRP A 44 -2.15 16.70 7.72
CA TRP A 44 -1.99 15.99 6.46
C TRP A 44 -2.53 14.55 6.58
N MET A 45 -2.08 13.78 7.58
CA MET A 45 -2.51 12.39 7.81
C MET A 45 -4.03 12.23 7.86
N ARG A 46 -4.74 13.16 8.51
CA ARG A 46 -6.21 13.18 8.55
C ARG A 46 -6.84 13.38 7.17
N LYS A 47 -6.26 14.22 6.31
CA LYS A 47 -6.73 14.42 4.93
C LYS A 47 -6.54 13.14 4.11
N VAL A 48 -5.35 12.54 4.19
CA VAL A 48 -5.02 11.29 3.49
C VAL A 48 -5.98 10.18 3.90
N LEU A 49 -6.16 9.98 5.21
CA LEU A 49 -7.07 8.97 5.72
C LEU A 49 -8.53 9.26 5.32
N LYS A 50 -8.98 10.52 5.37
CA LYS A 50 -10.33 10.90 4.94
C LYS A 50 -10.56 10.53 3.48
N PHE A 51 -9.59 10.80 2.61
CA PHE A 51 -9.66 10.43 1.20
C PHE A 51 -9.74 8.91 1.02
N ALA A 52 -8.84 8.17 1.67
CA ALA A 52 -8.81 6.71 1.63
C ALA A 52 -10.15 6.10 2.09
N ILE A 53 -10.67 6.51 3.25
CA ILE A 53 -11.93 5.99 3.78
C ILE A 53 -13.11 6.33 2.86
N ARG A 54 -13.17 7.54 2.28
CA ARG A 54 -14.25 7.91 1.36
C ARG A 54 -14.29 6.99 0.14
N LYS A 55 -13.13 6.75 -0.49
CA LYS A 55 -13.02 5.84 -1.65
C LYS A 55 -13.49 4.42 -1.29
N GLN A 56 -13.12 3.93 -0.11
CA GLN A 56 -13.50 2.58 0.31
C GLN A 56 -14.97 2.47 0.76
N LYS A 57 -15.55 3.53 1.37
CA LYS A 57 -16.97 3.58 1.70
C LYS A 57 -17.84 3.57 0.45
N GLN A 58 -17.42 4.26 -0.62
CA GLN A 58 -18.09 4.20 -1.93
C GLN A 58 -18.10 2.78 -2.50
N ALA A 59 -17.05 2.00 -2.23
CA ALA A 59 -16.96 0.58 -2.57
C ALA A 59 -17.66 -0.35 -1.55
N GLY A 60 -18.51 0.19 -0.66
CA GLY A 60 -19.29 -0.58 0.33
C GLY A 60 -18.51 -1.10 1.54
N LYS A 61 -17.22 -0.78 1.68
CA LYS A 61 -16.39 -1.27 2.80
C LYS A 61 -16.57 -0.44 4.06
N LYS A 62 -16.64 -1.12 5.21
CA LYS A 62 -16.68 -0.51 6.56
C LYS A 62 -15.45 -0.93 7.36
N PHE A 63 -14.89 0.00 8.12
CA PHE A 63 -13.74 -0.25 8.99
C PHE A 63 -14.08 0.18 10.41
N HIS A 64 -13.75 -0.67 11.39
CA HIS A 64 -14.02 -0.40 12.80
C HIS A 64 -12.76 -0.17 13.64
N TYR A 65 -11.61 -0.60 13.13
CA TYR A 65 -10.33 -0.55 13.83
C TYR A 65 -9.23 -0.03 12.91
N PHE A 66 -8.37 0.81 13.48
CA PHE A 66 -7.13 1.29 12.90
C PHE A 66 -5.99 0.93 13.86
N LEU A 67 -4.96 0.26 13.37
CA LEU A 67 -3.76 -0.11 14.10
C LEU A 67 -2.57 0.69 13.58
N SER A 68 -1.80 1.31 14.47
CA SER A 68 -0.53 1.96 14.13
C SER A 68 0.51 1.79 15.22
N ASP A 69 1.72 2.18 14.88
CA ASP A 69 2.79 2.41 15.84
C ASP A 69 2.53 3.65 16.73
N ASN A 70 3.53 4.00 17.55
CA ASN A 70 3.46 5.12 18.47
C ASN A 70 3.91 6.46 17.88
N ASP A 71 4.13 6.55 16.57
CA ASP A 71 4.60 7.79 15.95
C ASP A 71 3.67 8.98 16.25
N SER A 72 4.31 10.13 16.41
CA SER A 72 3.68 11.45 16.57
C SER A 72 2.58 11.76 15.55
N VAL A 73 2.71 11.31 14.29
CA VAL A 73 1.69 11.53 13.25
C VAL A 73 0.37 10.84 13.60
N PHE A 74 0.44 9.70 14.29
CA PHE A 74 -0.67 8.96 14.86
C PHE A 74 -0.99 9.37 16.31
N GLY A 75 -0.58 10.55 16.74
CA GLY A 75 -0.78 11.05 18.11
C GLY A 75 -2.24 11.29 18.53
N LYS A 76 -2.42 11.90 19.71
CA LYS A 76 -3.75 12.12 20.35
C LYS A 76 -4.77 12.81 19.42
N ARG A 77 -4.34 13.79 18.61
CA ARG A 77 -5.21 14.52 17.67
C ARG A 77 -5.75 13.59 16.56
N PHE A 78 -4.95 12.63 16.11
CA PHE A 78 -5.35 11.63 15.13
C PHE A 78 -6.32 10.62 15.75
N THR A 79 -6.02 10.13 16.96
CA THR A 79 -6.93 9.26 17.73
C THR A 79 -8.32 9.87 17.90
N LYS A 80 -8.40 11.15 18.31
CA LYS A 80 -9.69 11.86 18.45
C LYS A 80 -10.45 11.94 17.13
N TYR A 81 -9.75 12.13 16.01
CA TYR A 81 -10.36 12.16 14.68
C TYR A 81 -10.94 10.79 14.29
N LEU A 82 -10.18 9.70 14.50
CA LEU A 82 -10.63 8.34 14.22
C LEU A 82 -11.91 7.99 15.01
N ILE A 83 -11.91 8.27 16.32
CA ILE A 83 -13.07 8.01 17.18
C ILE A 83 -14.30 8.78 16.68
N ARG A 84 -14.14 10.04 16.28
CA ARG A 84 -15.24 10.87 15.74
C ARG A 84 -15.86 10.29 14.46
N ILE A 85 -15.07 9.61 13.63
CA ILE A 85 -15.57 8.98 12.41
C ILE A 85 -15.98 7.51 12.61
N GLY A 86 -16.07 7.06 13.87
CA GLY A 86 -16.54 5.72 14.25
C GLY A 86 -15.48 4.62 14.17
N ILE A 87 -14.19 4.98 14.15
CA ILE A 87 -13.06 4.02 14.07
C ILE A 87 -12.30 4.01 15.38
N LYS A 88 -12.15 2.84 15.99
CA LYS A 88 -11.35 2.64 17.20
C LYS A 88 -9.87 2.63 16.83
N HIS A 89 -9.09 3.52 17.44
CA HIS A 89 -7.64 3.55 17.27
C HIS A 89 -6.99 2.61 18.28
N LYS A 90 -6.20 1.64 17.80
CA LYS A 90 -5.34 0.78 18.59
C LYS A 90 -3.90 1.15 18.28
N LYS A 91 -3.14 1.42 19.33
CA LYS A 91 -1.69 1.59 19.22
C LYS A 91 -1.00 0.33 19.70
N ILE A 92 0.13 0.01 19.10
CA ILE A 92 1.00 -1.04 19.65
C ILE A 92 1.52 -0.63 21.03
N SER A 93 1.77 -1.64 21.86
CA SER A 93 2.51 -1.50 23.09
C SER A 93 3.92 -0.98 22.82
N PHE A 94 4.47 -0.28 23.81
CA PHE A 94 5.85 0.21 23.74
C PHE A 94 6.82 -0.97 23.52
N HIS A 95 7.83 -0.78 22.66
CA HIS A 95 8.80 -1.81 22.27
C HIS A 95 8.21 -3.13 21.73
N SER A 96 7.01 -3.10 21.13
CA SER A 96 6.34 -4.30 20.62
C SER A 96 6.07 -4.24 19.12
N PRO A 97 7.10 -4.12 18.25
CA PRO A 97 6.93 -3.99 16.79
C PRO A 97 6.23 -5.19 16.16
N TRP A 98 6.33 -6.38 16.76
CA TRP A 98 5.64 -7.59 16.30
C TRP A 98 4.11 -7.44 16.27
N GLN A 99 3.54 -6.51 17.05
CA GLN A 99 2.10 -6.23 17.01
C GLN A 99 1.68 -5.53 15.71
N ASN A 100 2.61 -4.88 15.00
CA ASN A 100 2.39 -4.26 13.69
C ASN A 100 2.95 -5.11 12.53
N CYS A 101 3.08 -6.43 12.72
CA CYS A 101 3.78 -7.32 11.79
C CYS A 101 3.31 -7.23 10.32
N TYR A 102 2.04 -6.91 10.08
CA TYR A 102 1.50 -6.77 8.73
C TYR A 102 1.98 -5.51 8.01
N ALA A 103 2.07 -4.39 8.72
CA ALA A 103 2.66 -3.17 8.18
C ALA A 103 4.16 -3.38 7.93
N GLU A 104 4.88 -3.95 8.90
CA GLU A 104 6.31 -4.25 8.78
C GLU A 104 6.60 -5.18 7.60
N ARG A 105 5.80 -6.23 7.44
CA ARG A 105 5.92 -7.14 6.30
C ARG A 105 5.71 -6.42 4.99
N TRP A 106 4.72 -5.52 4.91
CA TRP A 106 4.50 -4.71 3.72
C TRP A 106 5.66 -3.76 3.44
N ILE A 107 6.19 -3.06 4.44
CA ILE A 107 7.36 -2.19 4.28
C ILE A 107 8.54 -2.99 3.73
N LYS A 108 8.80 -4.16 4.30
CA LYS A 108 9.87 -5.05 3.82
C LYS A 108 9.65 -5.50 2.37
N THR A 109 8.42 -5.85 1.99
CA THR A 109 8.07 -6.13 0.59
C THR A 109 8.34 -4.92 -0.30
N CYS A 110 7.85 -3.74 0.07
CA CYS A 110 8.04 -2.51 -0.70
C CYS A 110 9.53 -2.16 -0.88
N ARG A 111 10.37 -2.43 0.11
CA ARG A 111 11.83 -2.27 -0.01
C ARG A 111 12.43 -3.30 -0.95
N ASN A 112 12.34 -4.57 -0.57
CA ASN A 112 13.03 -5.68 -1.23
C ASN A 112 12.57 -5.94 -2.67
N GLU A 113 11.34 -5.58 -3.01
CA GLU A 113 10.73 -5.88 -4.31
C GLU A 113 10.60 -4.66 -5.22
N PHE A 114 10.87 -3.45 -4.70
CA PHE A 114 10.63 -2.21 -5.44
C PHE A 114 11.71 -1.14 -5.16
N LEU A 115 11.82 -0.64 -3.93
CA LEU A 115 12.72 0.49 -3.63
C LEU A 115 14.21 0.13 -3.72
N ASP A 116 14.58 -1.14 -3.56
CA ASP A 116 15.98 -1.56 -3.71
C ASP A 116 16.46 -1.53 -5.17
N PHE A 117 15.54 -1.44 -6.15
CA PHE A 117 15.84 -1.46 -7.58
C PHE A 117 15.81 -0.09 -8.26
N PHE A 118 15.36 0.98 -7.58
CA PHE A 118 15.42 2.32 -8.13
C PHE A 118 15.53 3.38 -7.03
N ILE A 119 16.19 4.49 -7.34
CA ILE A 119 16.26 5.65 -6.46
C ILE A 119 15.36 6.76 -7.02
N PRO A 120 14.41 7.31 -6.26
CA PRO A 120 13.52 8.34 -6.77
C PRO A 120 14.27 9.65 -7.02
N LEU A 121 13.96 10.30 -8.14
CA LEU A 121 14.57 11.58 -8.53
C LEU A 121 13.93 12.75 -7.76
N ASN A 122 12.61 12.68 -7.57
CA ASN A 122 11.80 13.65 -6.86
C ASN A 122 10.51 12.96 -6.36
N GLN A 123 9.68 13.71 -5.63
CA GLN A 123 8.43 13.19 -5.07
C GLN A 123 7.49 12.64 -6.14
N TYR A 124 7.35 13.33 -7.27
CA TYR A 124 6.47 12.90 -8.37
C TYR A 124 6.94 11.57 -8.99
N HIS A 125 8.25 11.40 -9.17
CA HIS A 125 8.81 10.14 -9.67
C HIS A 125 8.52 9.00 -8.70
N LEU A 126 8.72 9.21 -7.39
CA LEU A 126 8.39 8.22 -6.37
C LEU A 126 6.89 7.88 -6.38
N GLU A 127 6.02 8.89 -6.46
CA GLU A 127 4.57 8.70 -6.48
C GLU A 127 4.12 7.88 -7.69
N LYS A 128 4.61 8.21 -8.89
CA LYS A 128 4.26 7.49 -10.12
C LYS A 128 4.67 6.01 -10.03
N LYS A 129 5.89 5.75 -9.57
CA LYS A 129 6.43 4.39 -9.47
C LYS A 129 5.79 3.60 -8.34
N LEU A 130 5.48 4.23 -7.21
CA LEU A 130 4.79 3.58 -6.11
C LEU A 130 3.33 3.27 -6.45
N ASN A 131 2.65 4.11 -7.24
CA ASN A 131 1.33 3.80 -7.79
C ASN A 131 1.38 2.56 -8.70
N GLU A 132 2.36 2.49 -9.61
CA GLU A 132 2.58 1.33 -10.48
C GLU A 132 2.83 0.05 -9.66
N PHE A 133 3.71 0.12 -8.65
CA PHE A 133 4.00 -1.00 -7.76
C PHE A 133 2.79 -1.44 -6.93
N ILE A 134 2.03 -0.51 -6.35
CA ILE A 134 0.85 -0.84 -5.55
C ILE A 134 -0.26 -1.43 -6.42
N HIS A 135 -0.40 -0.98 -7.66
CA HIS A 135 -1.32 -1.60 -8.61
C HIS A 135 -0.92 -3.06 -8.88
N PHE A 136 0.37 -3.31 -9.15
CA PHE A 136 0.90 -4.66 -9.30
C PHE A 136 0.70 -5.51 -8.04
N TYR A 137 1.08 -4.99 -6.87
CA TYR A 137 0.94 -5.65 -5.58
C TYR A 137 -0.49 -6.09 -5.33
N ASN A 138 -1.46 -5.19 -5.54
CA ASN A 138 -2.85 -5.46 -5.24
C ASN A 138 -3.53 -6.41 -6.23
N ASN A 139 -3.15 -6.40 -7.52
CA ASN A 139 -3.91 -7.12 -8.55
C ASN A 139 -3.20 -8.37 -9.08
N HIS A 140 -1.87 -8.45 -8.97
CA HIS A 140 -1.07 -9.47 -9.66
C HIS A 140 -0.07 -10.20 -8.78
N ARG A 141 0.52 -9.53 -7.79
CA ARG A 141 1.48 -10.16 -6.88
C ARG A 141 0.77 -11.23 -6.07
N THR A 142 1.33 -12.44 -6.06
CA THR A 142 0.75 -13.58 -5.33
C THR A 142 1.12 -13.54 -3.85
N HIS A 143 0.20 -13.98 -2.99
CA HIS A 143 0.39 -14.05 -1.56
C HIS A 143 0.15 -15.47 -1.06
N LEU A 144 1.16 -16.08 -0.41
CA LEU A 144 1.01 -17.42 0.17
C LEU A 144 -0.16 -17.49 1.18
N ALA A 145 -0.36 -16.43 1.96
CA ALA A 145 -1.47 -16.33 2.92
C ALA A 145 -2.86 -16.20 2.26
N LEU A 146 -2.92 -15.97 0.94
CA LEU A 146 -4.16 -15.86 0.17
C LEU A 146 -4.26 -17.01 -0.86
N ASN A 147 -3.77 -18.20 -0.53
CA ASN A 147 -3.76 -19.36 -1.44
C ASN A 147 -3.07 -19.08 -2.78
N LYS A 148 -2.01 -18.26 -2.77
CA LYS A 148 -1.29 -17.78 -3.95
C LYS A 148 -2.11 -16.87 -4.88
N ASP A 149 -3.25 -16.35 -4.44
CA ASP A 149 -3.96 -15.27 -5.11
C ASP A 149 -3.37 -13.89 -4.74
N SER A 150 -3.80 -12.85 -5.44
CA SER A 150 -3.47 -11.47 -5.14
C SER A 150 -4.49 -10.84 -4.17
N PRO A 151 -4.20 -9.68 -3.56
CA PRO A 151 -5.11 -9.01 -2.63
C PRO A 151 -6.48 -8.66 -3.22
N VAL A 152 -6.53 -8.44 -4.54
CA VAL A 152 -7.75 -8.28 -5.34
C VAL A 152 -7.88 -9.55 -6.18
N PRO A 153 -8.76 -10.49 -5.78
CA PRO A 153 -8.86 -11.79 -6.44
C PRO A 153 -9.04 -11.65 -7.95
N SER A 154 -8.30 -12.47 -8.68
CA SER A 154 -8.38 -12.51 -10.14
C SER A 154 -8.78 -13.92 -10.59
N PRO A 155 -9.64 -14.05 -11.61
CA PRO A 155 -10.01 -15.36 -12.12
C PRO A 155 -8.80 -16.03 -12.79
N VAL A 156 -8.69 -17.34 -12.62
CA VAL A 156 -7.67 -18.13 -13.32
C VAL A 156 -7.92 -18.04 -14.83
N LEU A 157 -6.97 -17.48 -15.56
CA LEU A 157 -7.04 -17.35 -17.01
C LEU A 157 -6.92 -18.73 -17.67
N LYS A 158 -7.89 -19.08 -18.52
CA LYS A 158 -7.80 -20.23 -19.41
C LYS A 158 -7.51 -19.73 -20.83
N PRO A 159 -6.56 -20.34 -21.56
CA PRO A 159 -6.27 -19.94 -22.93
C PRO A 159 -7.49 -20.21 -23.83
N PRO A 160 -8.06 -19.20 -24.52
CA PRO A 160 -8.99 -19.45 -25.61
C PRO A 160 -8.29 -20.20 -26.76
N PRO A 161 -9.02 -20.99 -27.58
CA PRO A 161 -8.45 -21.61 -28.78
C PRO A 161 -7.77 -20.56 -29.67
N GLY A 162 -6.54 -20.82 -30.11
CA GLY A 162 -5.76 -19.91 -30.95
C GLY A 162 -5.25 -18.63 -30.28
N ALA A 163 -5.42 -18.46 -28.96
CA ALA A 163 -4.95 -17.27 -28.27
C ALA A 163 -3.44 -17.28 -28.06
N LYS A 164 -2.82 -16.10 -28.18
CA LYS A 164 -1.40 -15.89 -27.87
C LYS A 164 -1.25 -15.32 -26.45
N LEU A 165 -0.28 -15.85 -25.71
CA LEU A 165 0.14 -15.29 -24.43
C LEU A 165 0.90 -13.98 -24.65
N LEU A 166 0.47 -12.91 -23.99
CA LEU A 166 1.12 -11.62 -23.96
C LEU A 166 1.73 -11.38 -22.59
N ALA A 167 3.01 -11.04 -22.57
CA ALA A 167 3.71 -10.54 -21.38
C ALA A 167 3.77 -9.01 -21.45
N THR A 168 3.27 -8.34 -20.43
CA THR A 168 3.34 -6.88 -20.29
C THR A 168 4.33 -6.53 -19.19
N PRO A 169 5.39 -5.76 -19.47
CA PRO A 169 6.35 -5.37 -18.45
C PRO A 169 5.72 -4.40 -17.45
N VAL A 170 6.12 -4.54 -16.20
CA VAL A 170 5.71 -3.70 -15.07
C VAL A 170 6.97 -3.21 -14.36
N LEU A 171 6.96 -1.96 -13.90
CA LEU A 171 8.08 -1.30 -13.25
C LEU A 171 9.36 -1.32 -14.10
N GLY A 172 9.21 -1.03 -15.40
CA GLY A 172 10.35 -1.05 -16.33
C GLY A 172 10.88 -2.45 -16.64
N GLY A 173 10.07 -3.50 -16.45
CA GLY A 173 10.42 -4.89 -16.76
C GLY A 173 10.90 -5.70 -15.55
N LEU A 174 10.91 -5.11 -14.35
CA LEU A 174 11.20 -5.83 -13.11
C LEU A 174 10.22 -6.99 -12.87
N TYR A 175 8.96 -6.79 -13.28
CA TYR A 175 7.93 -7.83 -13.27
C TYR A 175 7.24 -7.90 -14.62
N HIS A 176 6.58 -9.03 -14.87
CA HIS A 176 5.73 -9.22 -16.04
C HIS A 176 4.36 -9.71 -15.60
N ILE A 177 3.31 -9.14 -16.19
CA ILE A 177 1.94 -9.65 -16.07
C ILE A 177 1.56 -10.32 -17.36
N TYR A 178 0.73 -11.36 -17.26
CA TYR A 178 0.39 -12.21 -18.39
C TYR A 178 -1.09 -12.14 -18.70
N SER A 179 -1.43 -12.03 -19.99
CA SER A 179 -2.81 -12.04 -20.48
C SER A 179 -2.90 -12.77 -21.83
N TYR A 180 -4.09 -13.25 -22.19
CA TYR A 180 -4.33 -13.86 -23.49
C TYR A 180 -4.96 -12.85 -24.44
N LYS A 181 -4.43 -12.75 -25.67
CA LYS A 181 -5.04 -12.01 -26.77
C LYS A 181 -5.53 -12.99 -27.82
N LYS A 182 -6.80 -12.89 -28.21
CA LYS A 182 -7.34 -13.64 -29.36
C LYS A 182 -6.60 -13.18 -30.61
N VAL A 183 -6.01 -14.12 -31.33
CA VAL A 183 -5.54 -13.88 -32.69
C VAL A 183 -6.80 -13.96 -33.57
N ALA A 184 -7.07 -12.90 -34.32
CA ALA A 184 -8.19 -12.83 -35.25
C ALA A 184 -7.99 -13.80 -36.42
#